data_AF-A0A1G8LB29-F1
#
_entry.id   AF-A0A1G8LB29-F1
#
_cell.length_a   1.000
_cell.length_b   1.000
_cell.length_c   1.000
_cell.angle_alpha   90.00
_cell.angle_beta   90.00
_cell.angle_gamma   90.00
#
_symmetry.space_group_name_H-M   'P 1'
#
loop_
_entity.id
_entity.type
_entity.pdbx_description
1 polymer ?
#
loop_
_entity_poly.entity_id
_entity_poly.type
_entity_poly.pdbx_seq_one_letter_code
_entity_poly.pdbx_strand_id
1 'polypeptide(L)' 'MNTNHNKAHEAFKITGDWKEQSKQLKEKFSQLKDSDLVLEKGKENELLGRLENKLSKSREEVIKILNNTQLS' A
#
# COMPACT_ATOMS: atom_id res chain seq x y z
N MET A 1 20.53 -13.43 -11.42
CA MET A 1 19.51 -12.69 -10.66
C MET A 1 18.93 -11.64 -11.57
N ASN A 2 17.79 -11.97 -12.18
CA ASN A 2 17.09 -11.20 -13.20
C ASN A 2 16.17 -10.17 -12.52
N THR A 3 16.71 -9.02 -12.12
CA THR A 3 15.90 -7.87 -11.74
C THR A 3 15.43 -7.13 -13.00
N ASN A 4 14.54 -7.77 -13.76
CA ASN A 4 13.73 -7.09 -14.77
C ASN A 4 12.59 -6.35 -14.04
N HIS A 5 12.92 -5.28 -13.30
CA HIS A 5 11.92 -4.31 -12.86
C HIS A 5 11.55 -3.46 -14.07
N ASN A 6 10.81 -4.06 -15.00
CA ASN A 6 10.10 -3.31 -16.02
C ASN A 6 9.19 -2.34 -15.27
N LYS A 7 9.54 -1.04 -15.36
CA LYS A 7 8.78 0.12 -14.88
C LYS A 7 7.38 0.12 -15.50
N ALA A 8 6.52 -0.75 -15.04
CA ALA A 8 5.10 -0.47 -15.08
C ALA A 8 4.86 0.45 -13.89
N HIS A 9 4.62 1.71 -14.20
CA HIS A 9 4.01 2.69 -13.34
C HIS A 9 2.58 2.20 -13.03
N GLU A 10 2.45 1.05 -12.36
CA GLU A 10 1.16 0.45 -12.06
C GLU A 10 0.52 1.38 -11.06
N ALA A 11 -0.40 2.20 -11.57
CA ALA A 11 -1.32 2.95 -10.75
C ALA A 11 -2.05 1.92 -9.88
N PHE A 12 -1.55 1.72 -8.65
CA PHE A 12 -2.21 0.88 -7.68
C PHE A 12 -3.54 1.54 -7.39
N LYS A 13 -4.56 1.01 -8.04
CA LYS A 13 -5.95 1.37 -7.78
C LYS A 13 -6.41 0.44 -6.69
N ILE A 14 -6.83 1.02 -5.59
CA ILE A 14 -7.47 0.26 -4.53
C ILE A 14 -8.86 -0.11 -5.04
N THR A 15 -8.95 -1.29 -5.63
CA THR A 15 -10.19 -1.86 -6.14
C THR A 15 -10.71 -2.88 -5.13
N GLY A 16 -11.60 -2.46 -4.25
CA GLY A 16 -12.22 -3.33 -3.24
C GLY A 16 -12.36 -2.67 -1.87
N ASP A 17 -12.40 -3.51 -0.82
CA ASP A 17 -12.63 -3.10 0.56
C ASP A 17 -11.31 -2.66 1.24
N TRP A 18 -10.92 -1.41 1.00
CA TRP A 18 -9.73 -0.82 1.62
C TRP A 18 -9.73 -0.93 3.15
N LYS A 19 -10.91 -0.91 3.77
CA LYS A 19 -11.08 -0.96 5.22
C LYS A 19 -10.54 -2.26 5.82
N GLU A 20 -10.69 -3.36 5.10
CA GLU A 20 -10.12 -4.65 5.51
C GLU A 20 -8.61 -4.71 5.25
N GLN A 21 -8.16 -4.24 4.08
CA GLN A 21 -6.74 -4.20 3.74
C GLN A 21 -5.95 -3.35 4.73
N SER A 22 -6.45 -2.15 5.07
CA SER A 22 -5.85 -1.26 6.06
C SER A 22 -5.79 -1.89 7.45
N LYS A 23 -6.83 -2.62 7.87
CA LYS A 23 -6.82 -3.35 9.14
C LYS A 23 -5.70 -4.39 9.18
N GLN A 24 -5.58 -5.23 8.15
CA GLN A 24 -4.48 -6.20 8.05
C GLN A 24 -3.11 -5.54 7.98
N LEU A 25 -3.00 -4.40 7.27
CA LEU A 25 -1.77 -3.62 7.20
C LEU A 25 -1.38 -3.09 8.57
N LYS A 26 -2.34 -2.55 9.32
CA LYS A 26 -2.13 -2.05 10.68
C LYS A 26 -1.71 -3.17 11.63
N GLU A 27 -2.30 -4.36 11.50
CA GLU A 27 -1.94 -5.53 12.30
C GLU A 27 -0.52 -6.02 11.97
N LYS A 28 -0.12 -6.01 10.68
CA LYS A 28 1.25 -6.36 10.27
C LYS A 28 2.27 -5.27 10.61
N PHE A 29 1.87 -4.00 10.60
CA PHE A 29 2.73 -2.85 10.79
C PHE A 29 2.19 -1.95 11.89
N SER A 30 2.57 -2.24 13.14
CA SER A 30 2.18 -1.45 14.33
C SER A 30 2.62 0.03 14.29
N GLN A 31 3.49 0.39 13.35
CA GLN A 31 3.90 1.78 13.09
C GLN A 31 2.84 2.58 12.30
N LEU A 32 1.93 1.90 11.60
CA LEU A 32 0.83 2.53 10.87
C LEU A 32 -0.32 2.81 11.83
N LYS A 33 -0.90 4.01 11.71
CA LYS A 33 -2.09 4.42 12.47
C LYS A 33 -3.30 4.43 11.55
N ASP A 34 -4.51 4.35 12.13
CA ASP A 34 -5.74 4.46 11.35
C ASP A 34 -5.78 5.76 10.53
N SER A 35 -5.25 6.86 11.10
CA SER A 35 -5.13 8.15 10.41
C SER A 35 -4.22 8.12 9.18
N ASP A 36 -3.16 7.30 9.22
CA ASP A 36 -2.23 7.12 8.10
C ASP A 36 -2.81 6.19 7.02
N LEU A 37 -3.82 5.39 7.39
CA LEU A 37 -4.52 4.43 6.56
C LEU A 37 -5.87 4.93 6.04
N VAL A 38 -6.18 6.22 6.21
CA VAL A 38 -7.39 6.81 5.65
C VAL A 38 -7.25 6.91 4.14
N LEU A 39 -8.02 6.09 3.42
CA LEU A 39 -8.19 6.25 1.98
C LEU A 39 -9.47 7.01 1.69
N GLU A 40 -9.32 8.13 1.00
CA GLU A 40 -10.43 8.83 0.36
C GLU A 40 -10.38 8.59 -1.15
N LYS A 41 -11.54 8.52 -1.79
CA LYS A 41 -11.63 8.30 -3.25
C LYS A 41 -10.89 9.41 -3.99
N GLY A 42 -9.87 9.05 -4.79
CA GLY A 42 -9.01 10.00 -5.49
C GLY A 42 -7.74 10.40 -4.73
N LYS A 43 -7.57 9.96 -3.47
CA LYS A 43 -6.37 10.18 -2.65
C LYS A 43 -5.48 8.94 -2.54
N GLU A 44 -5.62 7.96 -3.45
CA GLU A 44 -4.73 6.78 -3.49
C GLU A 44 -3.24 7.17 -3.53
N ASN A 45 -2.89 8.19 -4.30
CA ASN A 45 -1.50 8.68 -4.42
C ASN A 45 -0.97 9.28 -3.10
N GLU A 46 -1.80 10.03 -2.37
CA GLU A 46 -1.40 10.59 -1.06
C GLU A 46 -1.19 9.48 -0.04
N LEU A 47 -2.11 8.51 -0.01
CA LEU A 47 -2.00 7.36 0.88
C LEU A 47 -0.71 6.57 0.60
N LEU A 48 -0.42 6.28 -0.67
CA LEU A 48 0.83 5.61 -1.07
C LEU A 48 2.05 6.38 -0.56
N GLY A 49 2.11 7.69 -0.80
CA GLY A 49 3.21 8.53 -0.32
C GLY A 49 3.38 8.51 1.20
N ARG A 50 2.27 8.45 1.96
CA ARG A 50 2.31 8.30 3.43
C ARG A 50 2.87 6.93 3.82
N LEU A 51 2.39 5.86 3.20
CA LEU A 51 2.85 4.49 3.45
C LEU A 51 4.33 4.32 3.12
N GLU A 52 4.81 4.88 2.01
CA GLU A 52 6.22 4.87 1.64
C GLU A 52 7.10 5.48 2.74
N ASN A 53 6.71 6.65 3.25
CA ASN A 53 7.42 7.32 4.34
C ASN A 53 7.32 6.57 5.67
N LYS A 54 6.14 6.07 6.02
CA LYS A 54 5.90 5.40 7.30
C LYS A 54 6.57 4.03 7.38
N LEU A 55 6.49 3.26 6.30
CA LEU A 55 7.13 1.96 6.22
C LEU A 55 8.61 2.07 5.87
N SER A 56 9.08 3.27 5.50
CA SER A 56 10.43 3.52 4.99
C SER A 56 10.79 2.57 3.86
N LYS A 57 9.82 2.34 2.96
CA LYS A 57 9.85 1.36 1.86
C LYS A 57 9.58 2.06 0.54
N SER A 58 10.18 1.56 -0.53
CA SER A 58 9.91 2.03 -1.88
C SER A 58 8.45 1.78 -2.28
N ARG A 59 7.89 2.63 -3.15
CA ARG A 59 6.56 2.46 -3.74
C ARG A 59 6.23 1.03 -4.15
N GLU A 60 7.16 0.36 -4.83
CA GLU A 60 6.99 -1.02 -5.29
C GLU A 60 6.76 -2.00 -4.14
N GLU A 61 7.51 -1.85 -3.04
CA GLU A 61 7.37 -2.70 -1.86
C GLU A 61 6.04 -2.44 -1.15
N VAL A 62 5.62 -1.18 -1.06
CA VAL A 62 4.30 -0.82 -0.53
C VAL A 62 3.20 -1.46 -1.36
N ILE A 63 3.26 -1.33 -2.69
CA ILE A 63 2.27 -1.93 -3.61
C ILE A 63 2.26 -3.45 -3.46
N LYS A 64 3.41 -4.11 -3.37
CA LYS A 64 3.49 -5.57 -3.14
C LYS A 64 2.82 -5.97 -1.83
N ILE A 65 3.02 -5.22 -0.75
CA ILE A 65 2.38 -5.50 0.54
C ILE A 65 0.86 -5.36 0.40
N LEU A 66 0.37 -4.31 -0.27
CA LEU A 66 -1.05 -4.08 -0.49
C LEU A 66 -1.69 -5.12 -1.42
N ASN A 67 -0.96 -5.61 -2.42
CA ASN A 67 -1.41 -6.73 -3.26
C ASN A 67 -1.43 -8.06 -2.48
N ASN A 68 -0.46 -8.26 -1.58
CA ASN A 68 -0.40 -9.48 -0.77
C ASN A 68 -1.59 -9.60 0.19
N THR A 69 -2.10 -8.48 0.72
CA THR A 69 -3.29 -8.50 1.60
C THR A 69 -4.60 -8.83 0.89
N GLN A 70 -4.65 -8.79 -0.45
CA GLN A 70 -5.84 -9.16 -1.24
C GLN A 70 -5.92 -10.67 -1.57
N LEU A 71 -4.84 -11.42 -1.34
CA LEU A 71 -4.68 -12.82 -1.81
C LEU A 71 -4.96 -13.88 -0.72
N SER A 72 -5.56 -13.51 0.41
CA SER A 72 -5.91 -14.43 1.51
C SER A 72 -7.39 -14.78 1.54
#